data_AF-A0A2A9PMD9-F1
#
_entry.id   AF-A0A2A9PMD9-F1
#
_cell.length_a   1.000
_cell.length_b   1.000
_cell.length_c   1.000
_cell.angle_alpha   90.00
_cell.angle_beta   90.00
_cell.angle_gamma   90.00
#
_symmetry.space_group_name_H-M   'P 1'
#
loop_
_entity.id
_entity.type
_entity.pdbx_description
1 polymer ?
#
loop_
_entity_poly.entity_id
_entity_poly.type
_entity_poly.pdbx_seq_one_letter_code
_entity_poly.pdbx_strand_id
1 'polypeptide(L)'
;MLPLIYVANFVGLTAALDVTMPGLRLHPSFLNGNAENMDAIFGEIPDMNQGIFRRNSILPRPDAETFDPVNVEVYANIFVSKDSTERLSQGALDNQIKIANYWFNQFNFSFTLMETKWIVDDEWAKASDFFNLLVDNHVGTTATLNLYVVETIGSSKQVGRSTHPTVLDEGSAKMDSAMLALRAIPGAPESAPGYNATKYEGKAFVHVLGRWLGLNYTFSGGCEGNVIGDIPPSLGSEGCPIGLDSCPDKPGLDPIHNFMSYNDESCKHEFTPGQIRHMHETWHQYRGQATEIKRNELPLLSPFLEKPGKLPFYEVDPNNSVAVLTQCVEDRRGVVRETSERRCGTYFYCIFGLYKHDKQSAGDWKTDVECLQARVLPDDIVEEIEMAKKGPNSASSS
;
A
#
# COMPACT_ATOMS: atom_id res chain seq x y z
N MET A 1 33.01 25.05 9.06
CA MET A 1 33.69 25.71 7.93
C MET A 1 33.43 24.82 6.72
N LEU A 2 32.61 25.28 5.78
CA LEU A 2 32.27 24.58 4.52
C LEU A 2 33.51 24.38 3.63
N PRO A 3 33.40 23.50 2.62
CA PRO A 3 33.32 24.04 1.26
C PRO A 3 32.16 23.48 0.43
N LEU A 4 31.77 24.30 -0.54
CA LEU A 4 30.59 24.29 -1.39
C LEU A 4 31.08 24.64 -2.80
N ILE A 5 30.85 23.80 -3.83
CA ILE A 5 30.98 24.12 -5.27
C ILE A 5 29.99 23.20 -6.04
N TYR A 6 28.78 23.67 -6.41
CA TYR A 6 28.31 24.22 -7.71
C TYR A 6 28.31 23.22 -8.91
N VAL A 7 27.17 22.62 -9.30
CA VAL A 7 26.05 23.05 -10.19
C VAL A 7 26.36 23.01 -11.71
N ALA A 8 25.60 22.20 -12.47
CA ALA A 8 25.03 22.59 -13.78
C ALA A 8 23.90 21.64 -14.24
N ASN A 9 22.81 22.26 -14.70
CA ASN A 9 21.52 21.71 -15.12
C ASN A 9 21.54 20.87 -16.41
N PHE A 10 20.59 19.92 -16.51
CA PHE A 10 19.79 19.74 -17.72
C PHE A 10 18.31 19.52 -17.32
N VAL A 11 17.44 20.36 -17.88
CA VAL A 11 15.98 20.32 -17.77
C VAL A 11 15.44 19.55 -18.97
N GLY A 12 14.50 18.62 -18.76
CA GLY A 12 13.72 18.01 -19.85
C GLY A 12 12.92 16.77 -19.45
N LEU A 13 11.67 16.97 -19.05
CA LEU A 13 10.51 16.03 -19.10
C LEU A 13 10.72 14.57 -18.62
N THR A 14 10.41 14.34 -17.33
CA THR A 14 9.57 13.23 -16.82
C THR A 14 9.24 13.55 -15.36
N ALA A 15 8.04 14.07 -15.11
CA ALA A 15 7.58 14.46 -13.78
C ALA A 15 6.27 13.72 -13.46
N ALA A 16 6.40 12.53 -12.90
CA ALA A 16 5.46 11.80 -12.05
C ALA A 16 6.07 10.40 -11.87
N LEU A 17 6.08 9.87 -10.65
CA LEU A 17 6.80 8.65 -10.21
C LEU A 17 8.26 8.87 -9.81
N ASP A 18 8.46 9.67 -8.77
CA ASP A 18 9.69 9.61 -7.98
C ASP A 18 9.34 9.85 -6.49
N VAL A 19 8.71 8.85 -5.89
CA VAL A 19 8.90 8.57 -4.46
C VAL A 19 9.76 7.31 -4.40
N THR A 20 10.97 7.41 -4.91
CA THR A 20 12.05 6.49 -4.55
C THR A 20 12.27 6.66 -3.05
N MET A 21 12.04 5.59 -2.28
CA MET A 21 12.51 5.49 -0.90
C MET A 21 14.03 5.70 -0.92
N PRO A 22 14.59 6.79 -0.36
CA PRO A 22 16.03 6.93 -0.31
C PRO A 22 16.53 6.03 0.82
N GLY A 23 16.77 4.74 0.53
CA GLY A 23 17.41 3.85 1.51
C GLY A 23 17.21 2.34 1.38
N LEU A 24 16.31 1.82 0.55
CA LEU A 24 16.07 0.37 0.43
C LEU A 24 16.25 -0.09 -1.02
N ARG A 25 17.43 -0.63 -1.34
CA ARG A 25 17.58 -1.52 -2.49
C ARG A 25 17.07 -2.89 -2.06
N LEU A 26 15.86 -3.24 -2.51
CA LEU A 26 15.27 -4.58 -2.36
C LEU A 26 15.76 -5.49 -3.50
N HIS A 27 16.00 -6.75 -3.16
CA HIS A 27 16.63 -7.80 -3.98
C HIS A 27 15.80 -8.22 -5.22
N PRO A 28 16.44 -8.53 -6.38
CA PRO A 28 15.76 -9.09 -7.56
C PRO A 28 15.08 -10.48 -7.42
N SER A 29 15.47 -11.33 -6.48
CA SER A 29 14.86 -12.66 -6.30
C SER A 29 13.59 -12.63 -5.47
N PHE A 30 13.41 -11.56 -4.67
CA PHE A 30 12.11 -11.17 -4.14
C PHE A 30 11.16 -10.66 -5.25
N LEU A 31 11.69 -10.37 -6.45
CA LEU A 31 10.93 -9.94 -7.62
C LEU A 31 10.67 -11.09 -8.64
N ASN A 32 11.47 -12.16 -8.63
CA ASN A 32 11.24 -13.32 -9.52
C ASN A 32 10.12 -14.27 -9.03
N GLY A 33 9.72 -14.16 -7.76
CA GLY A 33 8.44 -14.64 -7.26
C GLY A 33 7.61 -13.45 -6.78
N ASN A 34 6.95 -12.78 -7.71
CA ASN A 34 6.04 -11.64 -7.49
C ASN A 34 6.73 -10.31 -7.13
N ALA A 35 7.48 -9.74 -8.09
CA ALA A 35 7.61 -8.28 -8.23
C ALA A 35 6.25 -7.58 -8.22
N GLU A 36 5.21 -8.31 -8.63
CA GLU A 36 3.81 -7.97 -8.50
C GLU A 36 3.40 -7.61 -7.06
N ASN A 37 4.06 -8.10 -6.00
CA ASN A 37 3.55 -7.98 -4.64
C ASN A 37 3.90 -6.63 -3.95
N MET A 38 5.06 -6.03 -4.21
CA MET A 38 5.38 -4.70 -3.64
C MET A 38 4.68 -3.56 -4.39
N ASP A 39 4.54 -3.70 -5.72
CA ASP A 39 3.78 -2.78 -6.56
C ASP A 39 2.26 -2.99 -6.41
N ALA A 40 1.78 -4.20 -6.07
CA ALA A 40 0.39 -4.44 -5.65
C ALA A 40 0.06 -3.88 -4.26
N ILE A 41 1.04 -3.79 -3.34
CA ILE A 41 0.87 -3.12 -2.04
C ILE A 41 0.76 -1.59 -2.23
N PHE A 42 1.37 -1.01 -3.27
CA PHE A 42 1.54 0.45 -3.38
C PHE A 42 1.02 1.14 -4.64
N GLY A 43 0.49 0.40 -5.60
CA GLY A 43 -0.36 0.91 -6.69
C GLY A 43 0.42 1.39 -7.91
N GLU A 44 0.85 0.44 -8.76
CA GLU A 44 0.77 0.48 -10.23
C GLU A 44 0.82 -0.99 -10.73
N ILE A 45 -0.10 -1.38 -11.62
CA ILE A 45 -0.29 -2.78 -12.07
C ILE A 45 0.67 -3.10 -13.23
N PRO A 46 1.38 -4.24 -13.24
CA PRO A 46 1.91 -4.82 -14.47
C PRO A 46 0.82 -5.54 -15.27
N ASP A 47 0.89 -5.37 -16.58
CA ASP A 47 -0.03 -5.85 -17.62
C ASP A 47 -0.44 -7.33 -17.47
N MET A 48 -1.64 -7.59 -16.94
CA MET A 48 -2.19 -8.94 -16.79
C MET A 48 -2.85 -9.39 -18.10
N ASN A 49 -2.02 -9.74 -19.07
CA ASN A 49 -2.45 -10.35 -20.31
C ASN A 49 -1.95 -11.81 -20.37
N GLN A 50 -2.57 -12.70 -19.57
CA GLN A 50 -2.60 -14.15 -19.82
C GLN A 50 -3.46 -14.90 -18.78
N GLY A 51 -4.58 -15.51 -19.20
CA GLY A 51 -5.30 -16.45 -18.33
C GLY A 51 -6.77 -16.77 -18.63
N ILE A 52 -7.11 -17.09 -19.87
CA ILE A 52 -8.23 -17.98 -20.29
C ILE A 52 -9.48 -18.01 -19.37
N PHE A 53 -10.40 -17.05 -19.53
CA PHE A 53 -11.79 -17.24 -19.11
C PHE A 53 -12.45 -18.27 -20.05
N ARG A 54 -12.62 -19.51 -19.57
CA ARG A 54 -13.52 -20.48 -20.23
C ARG A 54 -14.95 -19.96 -20.15
N ARG A 55 -15.46 -19.49 -21.29
CA ARG A 55 -16.90 -19.35 -21.54
C ARG A 55 -17.58 -20.71 -21.32
N ASN A 56 -18.52 -20.77 -20.38
CA ASN A 56 -19.88 -21.25 -20.62
C ASN A 56 -20.64 -21.34 -19.29
N SER A 57 -21.43 -20.30 -19.01
CA SER A 57 -22.69 -20.43 -18.29
C SER A 57 -23.63 -19.39 -18.85
N ILE A 58 -24.78 -19.87 -19.30
CA ILE A 58 -25.87 -19.10 -19.90
C ILE A 58 -26.38 -18.15 -18.80
N LEU A 59 -26.21 -16.84 -18.98
CA LEU A 59 -26.76 -15.82 -18.09
C LEU A 59 -28.25 -15.63 -18.37
N PRO A 60 -29.13 -15.75 -17.37
CA PRO A 60 -30.41 -15.04 -17.39
C PRO A 60 -30.16 -13.55 -17.11
N ARG A 61 -30.80 -12.66 -17.87
CA ARG A 61 -31.03 -11.24 -17.50
C ARG A 61 -32.40 -11.13 -16.80
N PRO A 62 -32.72 -9.99 -16.14
CA PRO A 62 -31.99 -9.27 -15.10
C PRO A 62 -32.93 -9.14 -13.89
N ASP A 63 -32.78 -10.03 -12.92
CA ASP A 63 -33.32 -9.78 -11.59
C ASP A 63 -32.26 -8.93 -10.89
N ALA A 64 -32.65 -7.84 -10.23
CA ALA A 64 -31.70 -7.01 -9.48
C ALA A 64 -30.81 -7.94 -8.64
N GLU A 65 -29.50 -7.97 -8.92
CA GLU A 65 -28.58 -8.82 -8.16
C GLU A 65 -28.69 -8.40 -6.68
N THR A 66 -29.39 -9.22 -5.90
CA THR A 66 -29.54 -8.98 -4.47
C THR A 66 -28.30 -9.55 -3.81
N PHE A 67 -27.35 -8.67 -3.51
CA PHE A 67 -26.18 -9.03 -2.73
C PHE A 67 -26.56 -9.15 -1.24
N ASP A 68 -25.94 -10.08 -0.51
CA ASP A 68 -26.15 -10.17 0.93
C ASP A 68 -25.60 -8.92 1.63
N PRO A 69 -26.29 -8.38 2.66
CA PRO A 69 -25.79 -7.26 3.43
C PRO A 69 -24.44 -7.55 4.08
N VAL A 70 -23.47 -6.68 3.80
CA VAL A 70 -22.14 -6.67 4.42
C VAL A 70 -22.07 -5.53 5.44
N ASN A 71 -21.69 -5.87 6.67
CA ASN A 71 -21.33 -4.89 7.70
C ASN A 71 -19.84 -5.02 8.02
N VAL A 72 -19.10 -3.94 7.82
CA VAL A 72 -17.67 -3.84 8.06
C VAL A 72 -17.45 -3.13 9.39
N GLU A 73 -16.75 -3.80 10.31
CA GLU A 73 -16.29 -3.17 11.54
C GLU A 73 -15.11 -2.24 11.26
N VAL A 74 -15.18 -1.00 11.76
CA VAL A 74 -14.16 0.03 11.55
C VAL A 74 -13.48 0.36 12.88
N TYR A 75 -12.16 0.28 12.88
CA TYR A 75 -11.32 0.75 13.99
C TYR A 75 -10.52 1.95 13.50
N ALA A 76 -10.72 3.10 14.14
CA ALA A 76 -10.12 4.35 13.71
C ALA A 76 -8.95 4.76 14.62
N ASN A 77 -7.77 4.93 14.05
CA ASN A 77 -6.58 5.46 14.72
C ASN A 77 -6.22 6.82 14.10
N ILE A 78 -6.25 7.87 14.92
CA ILE A 78 -6.06 9.27 14.51
C ILE A 78 -4.70 9.70 15.07
N PHE A 79 -3.75 9.93 14.18
CA PHE A 79 -2.40 10.37 14.54
C PHE A 79 -2.29 11.88 14.49
N VAL A 80 -1.70 12.45 15.53
CA VAL A 80 -1.57 13.89 15.69
C VAL A 80 -0.18 14.24 16.23
N SER A 81 0.43 15.29 15.68
CA SER A 81 1.70 15.79 16.19
C SER A 81 1.49 16.40 17.58
N LYS A 82 2.49 16.32 18.45
CA LYS A 82 2.41 16.72 19.87
C LYS A 82 1.89 18.14 20.08
N ASP A 83 2.37 19.07 19.27
CA ASP A 83 2.04 20.50 19.35
C ASP A 83 0.94 20.92 18.35
N SER A 84 0.28 19.94 17.72
CA SER A 84 -0.74 20.20 16.71
C SER A 84 -2.01 20.76 17.32
N THR A 85 -2.50 21.85 16.71
CA THR A 85 -3.83 22.40 16.94
C THR A 85 -4.89 21.73 16.05
N GLU A 86 -4.48 20.82 15.17
CA GLU A 86 -5.30 20.22 14.11
C GLU A 86 -5.90 18.89 14.56
N ARG A 87 -6.66 18.91 15.66
CA ARG A 87 -7.26 17.69 16.20
C ARG A 87 -8.61 17.41 15.55
N LEU A 88 -8.74 16.27 14.87
CA LEU A 88 -10.03 15.78 14.40
C LEU A 88 -10.97 15.56 15.59
N SER A 89 -12.16 16.15 15.53
CA SER A 89 -13.19 15.90 16.54
C SER A 89 -13.88 14.56 16.29
N GLN A 90 -14.38 13.91 17.34
CA GLN A 90 -15.22 12.71 17.21
C GLN A 90 -16.43 12.98 16.29
N GLY A 91 -17.06 14.15 16.42
CA GLY A 91 -18.23 14.50 15.59
C GLY A 91 -17.91 14.58 14.09
N ALA A 92 -16.72 15.06 13.71
CA ALA A 92 -16.27 15.07 12.32
C ALA A 92 -16.03 13.64 11.80
N LEU A 93 -15.41 12.78 12.60
CA LEU A 93 -15.23 11.36 12.26
C LEU A 93 -16.57 10.63 12.11
N ASP A 94 -17.49 10.81 13.06
CA ASP A 94 -18.83 10.20 13.01
C ASP A 94 -19.59 10.66 11.76
N ASN A 95 -19.45 11.94 11.40
CA ASN A 95 -20.03 12.48 10.18
C ASN A 95 -19.42 11.84 8.92
N GLN A 96 -18.10 11.61 8.89
CA GLN A 96 -17.43 10.93 7.80
C GLN A 96 -17.92 9.47 7.63
N ILE A 97 -18.14 8.74 8.71
CA ILE A 97 -18.72 7.39 8.68
C ILE A 97 -20.18 7.42 8.18
N LYS A 98 -20.97 8.43 8.59
CA LYS A 98 -22.34 8.62 8.05
C LYS A 98 -22.34 8.90 6.55
N ILE A 99 -21.41 9.70 6.05
CA ILE A 99 -21.26 9.97 4.61
C ILE A 99 -20.92 8.68 3.85
N ALA A 100 -19.99 7.88 4.36
CA ALA A 100 -19.68 6.58 3.75
C ALA A 100 -20.93 5.69 3.70
N ASN A 101 -21.64 5.53 4.82
CA ASN A 101 -22.87 4.72 4.87
C ASN A 101 -23.98 5.26 3.96
N TYR A 102 -24.12 6.58 3.81
CA TYR A 102 -25.09 7.17 2.87
C TYR A 102 -24.86 6.66 1.45
N TRP A 103 -23.60 6.63 0.99
CA TRP A 103 -23.27 6.18 -0.36
C TRP A 103 -23.30 4.66 -0.51
N PHE A 104 -22.88 3.90 0.51
CA PHE A 104 -22.72 2.44 0.42
C PHE A 104 -23.96 1.62 0.81
N ASN A 105 -24.89 2.15 1.62
CA ASN A 105 -26.07 1.40 2.08
C ASN A 105 -26.95 0.91 0.92
N GLN A 106 -27.09 1.71 -0.14
CA GLN A 106 -27.82 1.33 -1.36
C GLN A 106 -27.18 0.15 -2.12
N PHE A 107 -25.94 -0.20 -1.78
CA PHE A 107 -25.19 -1.32 -2.36
C PHE A 107 -25.03 -2.48 -1.37
N ASN A 108 -25.81 -2.51 -0.29
CA ASN A 108 -25.74 -3.52 0.77
C ASN A 108 -24.37 -3.59 1.46
N PHE A 109 -23.66 -2.46 1.53
CA PHE A 109 -22.48 -2.29 2.39
C PHE A 109 -22.77 -1.27 3.49
N SER A 110 -22.32 -1.57 4.70
CA SER A 110 -22.40 -0.67 5.86
C SER A 110 -21.11 -0.74 6.68
N PHE A 111 -20.81 0.34 7.38
CA PHE A 111 -19.59 0.53 8.16
C PHE A 111 -19.95 0.96 9.58
N THR A 112 -19.52 0.17 10.56
CA THR A 112 -19.79 0.40 11.98
C THR A 112 -18.51 0.78 12.71
N LEU A 113 -18.44 2.00 13.26
CA LEU A 113 -17.29 2.46 14.04
C LEU A 113 -17.29 1.79 15.42
N MET A 114 -16.30 0.94 15.66
CA MET A 114 -16.17 0.14 16.90
C MET A 114 -15.35 0.85 17.97
N GLU A 115 -14.22 1.43 17.57
CA GLU A 115 -13.30 2.14 18.46
C GLU A 115 -12.67 3.33 17.74
N THR A 116 -12.35 4.36 18.52
CA THR A 116 -11.55 5.50 18.06
C THR A 116 -10.43 5.79 19.05
N LYS A 117 -9.19 5.86 18.54
CA LYS A 117 -7.99 6.19 19.32
C LYS A 117 -7.31 7.41 18.76
N TRP A 118 -6.93 8.35 19.62
CA TRP A 118 -6.03 9.45 19.28
C TRP A 118 -4.63 9.14 19.79
N ILE A 119 -3.68 9.09 18.87
CA ILE A 119 -2.29 8.71 19.13
C ILE A 119 -1.41 9.93 18.85
N VAL A 120 -0.67 10.35 19.86
CA VAL A 120 0.26 11.49 19.74
C VAL A 120 1.62 10.96 19.30
N ASP A 121 2.00 11.24 18.06
CA ASP A 121 3.25 10.78 17.45
C ASP A 121 3.60 11.63 16.22
N ASP A 122 4.69 12.40 16.31
CA ASP A 122 5.06 13.41 15.29
C ASP A 122 5.43 12.81 13.92
N GLU A 123 5.89 11.55 13.88
CA GLU A 123 6.29 10.86 12.65
C GLU A 123 5.10 10.14 12.02
N TRP A 124 4.29 9.46 12.83
CA TRP A 124 3.08 8.79 12.34
C TRP A 124 2.01 9.78 11.92
N ALA A 125 1.91 10.94 12.57
CA ALA A 125 1.03 12.03 12.15
C ALA A 125 1.31 12.53 10.72
N LYS A 126 2.54 12.35 10.22
CA LYS A 126 2.94 12.71 8.86
C LYS A 126 3.05 11.51 7.92
N ALA A 127 2.67 10.32 8.40
CA ALA A 127 2.88 9.04 7.73
C ALA A 127 4.34 8.81 7.26
N SER A 128 5.32 9.40 7.93
CA SER A 128 6.74 9.28 7.55
C SER A 128 7.31 7.89 7.86
N ASP A 129 6.76 7.23 8.87
CA ASP A 129 6.99 5.82 9.21
C ASP A 129 5.73 5.00 8.96
N PHE A 130 5.22 5.06 7.71
CA PHE A 130 3.97 4.44 7.30
C PHE A 130 3.93 2.93 7.58
N PHE A 131 5.03 2.23 7.36
CA PHE A 131 5.07 0.77 7.48
C PHE A 131 4.80 0.31 8.93
N ASN A 132 5.55 0.82 9.90
CA ASN A 132 5.34 0.46 11.30
C ASN A 132 4.03 1.04 11.84
N LEU A 133 3.60 2.22 11.36
CA LEU A 133 2.30 2.79 11.69
C LEU A 133 1.18 1.78 11.43
N LEU A 134 1.16 1.14 10.25
CA LEU A 134 0.13 0.17 9.92
C LEU A 134 0.23 -1.10 10.77
N VAL A 135 1.40 -1.75 10.82
CA VAL A 135 1.56 -3.05 11.48
C VAL A 135 1.32 -2.97 12.98
N ASP A 136 1.86 -1.95 13.64
CA ASP A 136 1.77 -1.81 15.10
C ASP A 136 0.35 -1.40 15.57
N ASN A 137 -0.49 -0.85 14.68
CA ASN A 137 -1.83 -0.36 15.02
C ASN A 137 -2.99 -1.17 14.40
N HIS A 138 -2.69 -2.19 13.59
CA HIS A 138 -3.72 -3.04 12.98
C HIS A 138 -4.38 -3.95 14.02
N VAL A 139 -5.71 -3.94 14.05
CA VAL A 139 -6.56 -4.80 14.89
C VAL A 139 -7.60 -5.58 14.09
N GLY A 140 -8.14 -6.63 14.69
CA GLY A 140 -9.21 -7.44 14.10
C GLY A 140 -8.73 -8.48 13.10
N THR A 141 -9.59 -8.79 12.14
CA THR A 141 -9.43 -9.87 11.14
C THR A 141 -9.32 -9.28 9.73
N THR A 142 -9.20 -10.12 8.70
CA THR A 142 -9.26 -9.66 7.30
C THR A 142 -10.58 -8.99 6.89
N ALA A 143 -11.64 -9.15 7.69
CA ALA A 143 -12.93 -8.47 7.50
C ALA A 143 -13.01 -7.10 8.19
N THR A 144 -12.00 -6.74 9.00
CA THR A 144 -12.00 -5.50 9.78
C THR A 144 -11.31 -4.39 8.99
N LEU A 145 -11.94 -3.21 8.91
CA LEU A 145 -11.33 -2.03 8.33
C LEU A 145 -10.54 -1.25 9.40
N ASN A 146 -9.23 -1.16 9.22
CA ASN A 146 -8.38 -0.24 9.98
C ASN A 146 -8.30 1.10 9.23
N LEU A 147 -8.96 2.13 9.80
CA LEU A 147 -8.95 3.49 9.28
C LEU A 147 -7.86 4.30 10.01
N TYR A 148 -6.89 4.78 9.26
CA TYR A 148 -5.84 5.65 9.76
C TYR A 148 -6.06 7.09 9.29
N VAL A 149 -6.13 8.03 10.22
CA VAL A 149 -6.18 9.46 9.89
C VAL A 149 -4.87 10.09 10.31
N VAL A 150 -4.19 10.74 9.38
CA VAL A 150 -2.90 11.40 9.58
C VAL A 150 -3.02 12.87 9.17
N GLU A 151 -2.21 13.76 9.71
CA GLU A 151 -2.21 15.18 9.34
C GLU A 151 -1.86 15.36 7.85
N THR A 152 -0.87 14.62 7.36
CA THR A 152 -0.41 14.67 5.97
C THR A 152 -0.04 13.29 5.43
N ILE A 153 -0.30 13.06 4.13
CA ILE A 153 0.17 11.88 3.39
C ILE A 153 1.12 12.35 2.29
N GLY A 154 2.42 12.06 2.41
CA GLY A 154 3.40 12.31 1.36
C GLY A 154 3.30 13.71 0.72
N SER A 155 3.03 13.77 -0.59
CA SER A 155 2.87 15.03 -1.33
C SER A 155 1.58 15.78 -0.98
N SER A 156 1.58 17.11 -1.14
CA SER A 156 0.44 17.97 -0.83
C SER A 156 -0.83 17.74 -1.67
N LYS A 157 -0.84 16.81 -2.63
CA LYS A 157 -2.03 16.47 -3.43
C LYS A 157 -2.72 15.19 -2.98
N GLN A 158 -2.02 14.27 -2.33
CA GLN A 158 -2.63 13.02 -1.90
C GLN A 158 -3.54 13.26 -0.69
N VAL A 159 -4.73 12.67 -0.72
CA VAL A 159 -5.77 12.85 0.31
C VAL A 159 -6.19 11.54 0.95
N GLY A 160 -5.84 10.41 0.34
CA GLY A 160 -6.05 9.09 0.90
C GLY A 160 -5.24 8.01 0.20
N ARG A 161 -5.21 6.84 0.81
CA ARG A 161 -4.58 5.61 0.32
C ARG A 161 -5.33 4.40 0.88
N SER A 162 -5.34 3.29 0.18
CA SER A 162 -5.71 2.00 0.76
C SER A 162 -4.84 0.89 0.22
N THR A 163 -4.85 -0.24 0.93
CA THR A 163 -4.45 -1.53 0.37
C THR A 163 -5.50 -2.06 -0.60
N HIS A 164 -5.07 -2.90 -1.53
CA HIS A 164 -5.95 -3.68 -2.40
C HIS A 164 -6.18 -5.07 -1.76
N PRO A 165 -7.37 -5.67 -1.84
CA PRO A 165 -7.68 -6.94 -1.17
C PRO A 165 -6.93 -8.17 -1.73
N THR A 166 -6.22 -8.04 -2.84
CA THR A 166 -5.44 -9.13 -3.45
C THR A 166 -4.21 -9.54 -2.64
N VAL A 167 -3.85 -8.77 -1.62
CA VAL A 167 -2.66 -8.98 -0.78
C VAL A 167 -3.03 -9.22 0.69
N LEU A 168 -3.97 -10.12 0.96
CA LEU A 168 -4.39 -10.50 2.32
C LEU A 168 -3.87 -11.89 2.73
N ASP A 169 -2.59 -12.17 2.46
CA ASP A 169 -1.93 -13.36 3.03
C ASP A 169 -1.51 -13.13 4.50
N GLU A 170 -1.04 -14.18 5.18
CA GLU A 170 -0.67 -14.12 6.61
C GLU A 170 0.40 -13.04 6.90
N GLY A 171 1.26 -12.71 5.94
CA GLY A 171 2.31 -11.71 6.10
C GLY A 171 1.83 -10.28 5.91
N SER A 172 1.01 -10.06 4.88
CA SER A 172 0.60 -8.74 4.41
C SER A 172 -0.71 -8.24 5.02
N ALA A 173 -1.53 -9.12 5.60
CA ALA A 173 -2.81 -8.73 6.21
C ALA A 173 -2.66 -7.66 7.32
N LYS A 174 -1.52 -7.61 8.01
CA LYS A 174 -1.22 -6.54 9.00
C LYS A 174 -1.09 -5.14 8.40
N MET A 175 -0.86 -5.04 7.10
CA MET A 175 -0.78 -3.78 6.37
C MET A 175 -2.14 -3.33 5.84
N ASP A 176 -3.14 -4.20 5.88
CA ASP A 176 -4.44 -3.91 5.29
C ASP A 176 -5.14 -2.73 5.98
N SER A 177 -5.48 -1.73 5.19
CA SER A 177 -5.93 -0.45 5.74
C SER A 177 -6.52 0.50 4.72
N ALA A 178 -7.26 1.46 5.25
CA ALA A 178 -7.56 2.72 4.59
C ALA A 178 -6.90 3.86 5.38
N MET A 179 -6.27 4.80 4.67
CA MET A 179 -5.65 5.99 5.24
C MET A 179 -6.23 7.25 4.60
N LEU A 180 -6.47 8.27 5.42
CA LEU A 180 -6.91 9.60 5.00
C LEU A 180 -6.00 10.68 5.57
N ALA A 181 -5.74 11.70 4.74
CA ALA A 181 -5.22 12.96 5.23
C ALA A 181 -6.36 13.67 5.99
N LEU A 182 -6.05 14.28 7.12
CA LEU A 182 -7.00 14.95 7.99
C LEU A 182 -7.87 15.96 7.23
N ARG A 183 -7.24 16.75 6.36
CA ARG A 183 -7.91 17.75 5.51
C ARG A 183 -8.97 17.16 4.57
N ALA A 184 -8.96 15.86 4.30
CA ALA A 184 -9.95 15.22 3.43
C ALA A 184 -11.29 14.99 4.12
N ILE A 185 -11.35 15.19 5.44
CA ILE A 185 -12.52 14.89 6.26
C ILE A 185 -13.37 16.16 6.46
N PRO A 186 -14.67 16.13 6.13
CA PRO A 186 -15.57 17.24 6.42
C PRO A 186 -15.63 17.55 7.92
N GLY A 187 -15.44 18.81 8.28
CA GLY A 187 -15.34 19.23 9.69
C GLY A 187 -13.96 19.07 10.30
N ALA A 188 -12.92 18.81 9.49
CA ALA A 188 -11.54 18.97 9.91
C ALA A 188 -11.26 20.43 10.33
N PRO A 189 -10.30 20.69 11.24
CA PRO A 189 -9.96 22.04 11.66
C PRO A 189 -9.50 22.91 10.48
N GLU A 190 -9.93 24.18 10.44
CA GLU A 190 -9.48 25.16 9.42
C GLU A 190 -7.97 25.40 9.40
N SER A 191 -7.28 25.09 10.51
CA SER A 191 -5.82 25.14 10.57
C SER A 191 -5.14 24.03 9.76
N ALA A 192 -5.83 22.94 9.42
CA ALA A 192 -5.26 21.82 8.70
C ALA A 192 -4.76 22.25 7.30
N PRO A 193 -3.48 22.03 6.96
CA PRO A 193 -2.89 22.52 5.72
C PRO A 193 -3.66 22.08 4.47
N GLY A 194 -4.19 23.07 3.74
CA GLY A 194 -4.93 22.84 2.50
C GLY A 194 -6.35 22.32 2.70
N TYR A 195 -6.91 22.36 3.92
CA TYR A 195 -8.33 22.15 4.13
C TYR A 195 -9.16 23.21 3.40
N ASN A 196 -10.31 22.78 2.89
CA ASN A 196 -11.32 23.65 2.31
C ASN A 196 -12.68 22.96 2.45
N ALA A 197 -13.55 23.52 3.28
CA ALA A 197 -14.86 22.96 3.58
C ALA A 197 -15.79 22.77 2.36
N THR A 198 -15.55 23.50 1.26
CA THR A 198 -16.33 23.36 0.02
C THR A 198 -15.75 22.31 -0.93
N LYS A 199 -14.46 21.96 -0.78
CA LYS A 199 -13.78 20.97 -1.63
C LYS A 199 -13.93 19.55 -1.08
N TYR A 200 -13.91 19.41 0.24
CA TYR A 200 -13.92 18.11 0.92
C TYR A 200 -15.33 17.84 1.46
N GLU A 201 -16.10 17.09 0.67
CA GLU A 201 -17.45 16.61 0.95
C GLU A 201 -17.45 15.21 1.58
N GLY A 202 -16.27 14.64 1.83
CA GLY A 202 -16.08 13.32 2.43
C GLY A 202 -16.11 12.18 1.42
N LYS A 203 -16.09 12.50 0.12
CA LYS A 203 -16.09 11.52 -0.98
C LYS A 203 -14.69 10.97 -1.26
N ALA A 204 -13.63 11.60 -0.77
CA ALA A 204 -12.30 10.98 -0.72
C ALA A 204 -12.33 9.65 0.03
N PHE A 205 -13.04 9.56 1.15
CA PHE A 205 -13.15 8.29 1.88
C PHE A 205 -13.98 7.26 1.11
N VAL A 206 -15.03 7.69 0.42
CA VAL A 206 -15.83 6.80 -0.46
C VAL A 206 -14.95 6.18 -1.56
N HIS A 207 -14.09 6.98 -2.17
CA HIS A 207 -13.10 6.52 -3.15
C HIS A 207 -12.11 5.52 -2.52
N VAL A 208 -11.55 5.84 -1.35
CA VAL A 208 -10.60 4.96 -0.64
C VAL A 208 -11.25 3.63 -0.25
N LEU A 209 -12.52 3.64 0.19
CA LEU A 209 -13.28 2.42 0.46
C LEU A 209 -13.52 1.60 -0.81
N GLY A 210 -13.83 2.26 -1.93
CA GLY A 210 -13.91 1.58 -3.23
C GLY A 210 -12.61 0.86 -3.59
N ARG A 211 -11.45 1.53 -3.42
CA ARG A 211 -10.13 0.90 -3.60
C ARG A 211 -9.92 -0.29 -2.65
N TRP A 212 -10.26 -0.14 -1.37
CA TRP A 212 -10.12 -1.20 -0.35
C TRP A 212 -11.03 -2.42 -0.59
N LEU A 213 -12.17 -2.20 -1.26
CA LEU A 213 -13.10 -3.24 -1.74
C LEU A 213 -12.72 -3.79 -3.13
N GLY A 214 -11.59 -3.38 -3.71
CA GLY A 214 -11.05 -3.97 -4.94
C GLY A 214 -11.32 -3.20 -6.21
N LEU A 215 -11.87 -1.99 -6.15
CA LEU A 215 -12.08 -1.20 -7.36
C LEU A 215 -10.79 -0.56 -7.85
N ASN A 216 -10.57 -0.62 -9.16
CA ASN A 216 -9.53 0.14 -9.83
C ASN A 216 -9.99 1.56 -10.21
N TYR A 217 -9.03 2.41 -10.58
CA TYR A 217 -9.37 3.71 -11.15
C TYR A 217 -10.11 3.51 -12.47
N THR A 218 -11.03 4.42 -12.79
CA THR A 218 -11.80 4.31 -14.04
C THR A 218 -10.91 4.29 -15.28
N PHE A 219 -9.79 5.01 -15.23
CA PHE A 219 -8.82 5.18 -16.32
C PHE A 219 -7.67 4.17 -16.29
N SER A 220 -7.69 3.15 -15.41
CA SER A 220 -6.59 2.18 -15.28
C SER A 220 -6.28 1.41 -16.58
N GLY A 221 -7.26 1.24 -17.47
CA GLY A 221 -7.07 0.60 -18.77
C GLY A 221 -6.95 1.57 -19.95
N GLY A 222 -6.89 2.89 -19.69
CA GLY A 222 -6.87 3.91 -20.74
C GLY A 222 -8.03 3.74 -21.75
N CYS A 223 -7.72 4.01 -23.02
CA CYS A 223 -8.67 3.78 -24.12
C CYS A 223 -8.81 2.30 -24.53
N GLU A 224 -8.03 1.37 -23.95
CA GLU A 224 -8.22 -0.07 -24.16
C GLU A 224 -9.37 -0.64 -23.33
N GLY A 225 -9.74 0.04 -22.24
CA GLY A 225 -10.91 -0.25 -21.43
C GLY A 225 -10.58 -0.93 -20.11
N ASN A 226 -11.53 -0.87 -19.18
CA ASN A 226 -11.37 -1.37 -17.81
C ASN A 226 -11.70 -2.87 -17.71
N VAL A 227 -11.17 -3.55 -16.68
CA VAL A 227 -11.56 -4.94 -16.36
C VAL A 227 -13.06 -5.05 -16.03
N ILE A 228 -13.66 -3.96 -15.53
CA ILE A 228 -15.10 -3.83 -15.32
C ILE A 228 -15.71 -3.22 -16.60
N GLY A 229 -16.36 -4.06 -17.40
CA GLY A 229 -16.78 -3.72 -18.76
C GLY A 229 -17.90 -2.67 -18.92
N ASP A 230 -18.51 -2.21 -17.82
CA ASP A 230 -19.52 -1.13 -17.84
C ASP A 230 -18.95 0.25 -17.46
N ILE A 231 -17.63 0.36 -17.30
CA ILE A 231 -16.92 1.64 -17.17
C ILE A 231 -16.42 2.07 -18.56
N PRO A 232 -16.85 3.24 -19.08
CA PRO A 232 -16.32 3.78 -20.33
C PRO A 232 -14.79 3.95 -20.31
N PRO A 233 -14.07 3.60 -21.39
CA PRO A 233 -12.63 3.87 -21.51
C PRO A 233 -12.32 5.36 -21.38
N SER A 234 -11.28 5.72 -20.64
CA SER A 234 -10.88 7.12 -20.40
C SER A 234 -9.41 7.25 -20.02
N LEU A 235 -8.81 8.44 -20.24
CA LEU A 235 -7.42 8.75 -19.87
C LEU A 235 -7.26 9.43 -18.49
N GLY A 236 -8.36 9.63 -17.77
CA GLY A 236 -8.39 10.31 -16.48
C GLY A 236 -8.38 11.83 -16.61
N SER A 237 -9.04 12.50 -15.67
CA SER A 237 -9.13 13.96 -15.64
C SER A 237 -9.23 14.49 -14.22
N GLU A 238 -8.92 15.78 -14.07
CA GLU A 238 -9.13 16.56 -12.84
C GLU A 238 -10.26 17.58 -13.04
N GLY A 239 -10.79 18.16 -11.96
CA GLY A 239 -11.91 19.11 -12.04
C GLY A 239 -13.25 18.42 -12.31
N CYS A 240 -14.20 19.13 -12.92
CA CYS A 240 -15.48 18.56 -13.38
C CYS A 240 -15.74 18.92 -14.86
N PRO A 241 -15.00 18.33 -15.81
CA PRO A 241 -15.08 18.65 -17.23
C PRO A 241 -16.28 17.96 -17.88
N ILE A 242 -17.46 18.57 -17.77
CA ILE A 242 -18.71 18.04 -18.33
C ILE A 242 -18.58 17.85 -19.85
N GLY A 243 -18.93 16.64 -20.33
CA GLY A 243 -18.89 16.31 -21.76
C GLY A 243 -17.52 15.89 -22.27
N LEU A 244 -16.54 15.67 -21.40
CA LEU A 244 -15.23 15.16 -21.79
C LEU A 244 -15.35 13.77 -22.42
N ASP A 245 -14.69 13.62 -23.57
CA ASP A 245 -14.48 12.36 -24.25
C ASP A 245 -12.99 12.30 -24.64
N SER A 246 -12.22 11.62 -23.81
CA SER A 246 -10.78 11.42 -24.03
C SER A 246 -10.47 10.26 -24.96
N CYS A 247 -11.46 9.40 -25.26
CA CYS A 247 -11.33 8.22 -26.09
C CYS A 247 -12.42 8.19 -27.18
N PRO A 248 -12.40 9.13 -28.15
CA PRO A 248 -13.51 9.35 -29.09
C PRO A 248 -13.79 8.19 -30.05
N ASP A 249 -12.83 7.28 -30.23
CA ASP A 249 -12.99 6.06 -31.02
C ASP A 249 -13.64 4.90 -30.22
N LYS A 250 -13.96 5.14 -28.94
CA LYS A 250 -14.59 4.18 -28.02
C LYS A 250 -15.97 4.70 -27.61
N PRO A 251 -16.92 3.82 -27.26
CA PRO A 251 -18.25 4.25 -26.85
C PRO A 251 -18.25 4.84 -25.43
N GLY A 252 -18.98 5.95 -25.26
CA GLY A 252 -19.23 6.57 -23.96
C GLY A 252 -18.46 7.88 -23.76
N LEU A 253 -18.81 8.62 -22.70
CA LEU A 253 -18.05 9.77 -22.23
C LEU A 253 -17.17 9.35 -21.05
N ASP A 254 -16.16 10.16 -20.74
CA ASP A 254 -15.34 9.97 -19.55
C ASP A 254 -16.22 9.88 -18.29
N PRO A 255 -16.02 8.89 -17.41
CA PRO A 255 -16.85 8.67 -16.22
C PRO A 255 -16.49 9.64 -15.09
N ILE A 256 -16.62 10.95 -15.35
CA ILE A 256 -16.21 12.03 -14.43
C ILE A 256 -17.00 12.04 -13.11
N HIS A 257 -18.20 11.46 -13.12
CA HIS A 257 -19.09 11.36 -11.96
C HIS A 257 -18.83 10.13 -11.09
N ASN A 258 -17.97 9.22 -11.54
CA ASN A 258 -17.67 8.00 -10.82
C ASN A 258 -16.77 8.28 -9.61
N PHE A 259 -17.03 7.65 -8.47
CA PHE A 259 -16.20 7.83 -7.28
C PHE A 259 -14.74 7.43 -7.52
N MET A 260 -14.45 6.50 -8.44
CA MET A 260 -13.11 6.00 -8.75
C MET A 260 -12.31 6.87 -9.75
N SER A 261 -12.82 8.02 -10.15
CA SER A 261 -12.08 9.01 -10.95
C SER A 261 -11.20 9.93 -10.08
N TYR A 262 -10.36 10.77 -10.69
CA TYR A 262 -9.60 11.83 -10.01
C TYR A 262 -10.31 13.19 -10.00
N ASN A 263 -11.53 13.26 -10.51
CA ASN A 263 -12.34 14.47 -10.56
C ASN A 263 -12.69 15.01 -9.17
N ASP A 264 -13.11 16.27 -9.12
CA ASP A 264 -13.48 16.95 -7.88
C ASP A 264 -14.65 16.24 -7.18
N GLU A 265 -14.67 16.28 -5.85
CA GLU A 265 -15.71 15.61 -5.05
C GLU A 265 -17.12 16.06 -5.41
N SER A 266 -17.30 17.34 -5.73
CA SER A 266 -18.60 17.91 -6.16
C SER A 266 -19.14 17.28 -7.45
N CYS A 267 -18.27 16.69 -8.27
CA CYS A 267 -18.65 16.00 -9.51
C CYS A 267 -19.11 14.56 -9.24
N LYS A 268 -18.61 13.94 -8.18
CA LYS A 268 -18.73 12.49 -7.93
C LYS A 268 -20.02 12.11 -7.22
N HIS A 269 -20.72 11.09 -7.71
CA HIS A 269 -21.97 10.61 -7.12
C HIS A 269 -22.35 9.16 -7.46
N GLU A 270 -21.52 8.39 -8.17
CA GLU A 270 -21.92 7.04 -8.60
C GLU A 270 -20.80 5.99 -8.59
N PHE A 271 -21.23 4.73 -8.47
CA PHE A 271 -20.52 3.53 -8.90
C PHE A 271 -21.36 2.84 -9.98
N THR A 272 -20.74 2.11 -10.90
CA THR A 272 -21.46 1.31 -11.89
C THR A 272 -22.01 0.01 -11.28
N PRO A 273 -23.04 -0.62 -11.87
CA PRO A 273 -23.50 -1.94 -11.47
C PRO A 273 -22.38 -2.99 -11.44
N GLY A 274 -21.46 -2.95 -12.40
CA GLY A 274 -20.28 -3.82 -12.47
C GLY A 274 -19.30 -3.58 -11.32
N GLN A 275 -19.09 -2.33 -10.92
CA GLN A 275 -18.30 -2.02 -9.72
C GLN A 275 -18.94 -2.57 -8.45
N ILE A 276 -20.26 -2.43 -8.29
CA ILE A 276 -20.98 -2.95 -7.12
C ILE A 276 -20.82 -4.47 -7.04
N ARG A 277 -21.01 -5.19 -8.15
CA ARG A 277 -20.77 -6.63 -8.21
C ARG A 277 -19.34 -6.99 -7.84
N HIS A 278 -18.37 -6.29 -8.43
CA HIS A 278 -16.96 -6.57 -8.19
C HIS A 278 -16.56 -6.36 -6.72
N MET A 279 -17.11 -5.34 -6.05
CA MET A 279 -16.89 -5.13 -4.61
C MET A 279 -17.40 -6.31 -3.77
N HIS A 280 -18.57 -6.86 -4.08
CA HIS A 280 -19.12 -8.02 -3.37
C HIS A 280 -18.33 -9.31 -3.65
N GLU A 281 -17.99 -9.57 -4.91
CA GLU A 281 -17.15 -10.72 -5.28
C GLU A 281 -15.80 -10.68 -4.55
N THR A 282 -15.15 -9.52 -4.57
CA THR A 282 -13.85 -9.31 -3.94
C THR A 282 -13.95 -9.39 -2.42
N TRP A 283 -15.00 -8.82 -1.82
CA TRP A 283 -15.27 -8.97 -0.40
C TRP A 283 -15.34 -10.45 0.00
N HIS A 284 -16.18 -11.25 -0.68
CA HIS A 284 -16.34 -12.66 -0.35
C HIS A 284 -15.07 -13.48 -0.58
N GLN A 285 -14.29 -13.15 -1.61
CA GLN A 285 -13.07 -13.87 -1.94
C GLN A 285 -11.97 -13.63 -0.90
N TYR A 286 -11.76 -12.39 -0.47
CA TYR A 286 -10.56 -12.01 0.29
C TYR A 286 -10.83 -11.60 1.75
N ARG A 287 -12.01 -11.06 2.06
CA ARG A 287 -12.29 -10.41 3.37
C ARG A 287 -13.33 -11.15 4.20
N GLY A 288 -14.43 -11.57 3.59
CA GLY A 288 -15.62 -12.10 4.26
C GLY A 288 -15.39 -13.39 5.06
N GLN A 289 -14.23 -14.05 4.88
CA GLN A 289 -13.82 -15.19 5.70
C GLN A 289 -13.43 -14.81 7.14
N ALA A 290 -13.18 -13.51 7.39
CA ALA A 290 -12.81 -12.98 8.71
C ALA A 290 -11.64 -13.75 9.35
N THR A 291 -10.61 -14.03 8.55
CA THR A 291 -9.43 -14.79 8.98
C THR A 291 -8.68 -14.03 10.06
N GLU A 292 -8.37 -14.72 11.16
CA GLU A 292 -7.58 -14.13 12.25
C GLU A 292 -6.17 -13.79 11.76
N ILE A 293 -5.77 -12.54 11.99
CA ILE A 293 -4.43 -12.07 11.63
C ILE A 293 -3.51 -12.40 12.80
N LYS A 294 -2.73 -13.47 12.63
CA LYS A 294 -1.77 -13.93 13.64
C LYS A 294 -0.70 -12.87 13.88
N ARG A 295 -0.07 -12.94 15.06
CA ARG A 295 1.21 -12.24 15.26
C ARG A 295 2.22 -12.90 14.32
N ASN A 296 2.73 -12.15 13.35
CA ASN A 296 4.05 -11.55 13.34
C ASN A 296 5.23 -12.36 13.93
N GLU A 297 5.15 -13.66 14.25
CA GLU A 297 6.27 -14.39 14.84
C GLU A 297 7.17 -15.00 13.78
N LEU A 298 8.47 -14.66 13.81
CA LEU A 298 9.44 -15.20 12.86
C LEU A 298 9.74 -16.67 13.17
N PRO A 299 9.60 -17.58 12.20
CA PRO A 299 9.94 -18.98 12.41
C PRO A 299 11.45 -19.16 12.61
N LEU A 300 11.84 -20.25 13.26
CA LEU A 300 13.25 -20.63 13.32
C LEU A 300 13.64 -21.33 12.02
N LEU A 301 14.51 -20.70 11.25
CA LEU A 301 14.97 -21.17 9.94
C LEU A 301 15.97 -22.32 10.08
N SER A 302 15.86 -23.24 9.12
CA SER A 302 16.87 -24.27 8.86
C SER A 302 17.83 -23.78 7.78
N PRO A 303 19.10 -24.24 7.78
CA PRO A 303 20.04 -23.92 6.71
C PRO A 303 19.45 -24.29 5.34
N PHE A 304 19.43 -23.32 4.42
CA PHE A 304 19.05 -23.53 3.03
C PHE A 304 20.23 -24.04 2.20
N LEU A 305 21.40 -23.42 2.38
CA LEU A 305 22.66 -23.86 1.76
C LEU A 305 23.74 -24.11 2.81
N GLU A 306 24.47 -25.21 2.64
CA GLU A 306 25.58 -25.61 3.50
C GLU A 306 26.76 -26.11 2.67
N LYS A 307 27.98 -25.71 3.07
CA LYS A 307 29.23 -26.17 2.46
C LYS A 307 30.35 -26.13 3.50
N PRO A 308 31.21 -27.17 3.56
CA PRO A 308 32.36 -27.15 4.46
C PRO A 308 33.24 -25.91 4.27
N GLY A 309 33.64 -25.29 5.37
CA GLY A 309 34.51 -24.10 5.38
C GLY A 309 33.79 -22.77 5.15
N LYS A 310 32.46 -22.77 5.00
CA LYS A 310 31.61 -21.57 4.94
C LYS A 310 30.49 -21.64 5.97
N LEU A 311 29.98 -20.49 6.39
CA LEU A 311 28.78 -20.42 7.21
C LEU A 311 27.53 -20.76 6.37
N PRO A 312 26.48 -21.33 6.99
CA PRO A 312 25.23 -21.63 6.30
C PRO A 312 24.51 -20.36 5.83
N PHE A 313 23.63 -20.51 4.86
CA PHE A 313 22.70 -19.45 4.44
C PHE A 313 21.28 -19.83 4.81
N TYR A 314 20.56 -18.88 5.41
CA TYR A 314 19.16 -19.02 5.83
C TYR A 314 18.29 -18.16 4.93
N GLU A 315 17.41 -18.81 4.18
CA GLU A 315 16.45 -18.16 3.29
C GLU A 315 15.16 -17.82 4.04
N VAL A 316 14.57 -16.66 3.74
CA VAL A 316 13.30 -16.21 4.31
C VAL A 316 12.18 -16.49 3.33
N ASP A 317 11.11 -17.14 3.80
CA ASP A 317 9.86 -17.26 3.04
C ASP A 317 9.30 -15.84 2.76
N PRO A 318 8.99 -15.48 1.51
CA PRO A 318 8.42 -14.17 1.15
C PRO A 318 7.21 -13.74 1.99
N ASN A 319 6.40 -14.69 2.47
CA ASN A 319 5.25 -14.41 3.34
C ASN A 319 5.67 -13.89 4.73
N ASN A 320 6.92 -14.08 5.13
CA ASN A 320 7.46 -13.54 6.38
C ASN A 320 8.18 -12.20 6.21
N SER A 321 8.18 -11.62 5.01
CA SER A 321 8.86 -10.34 4.71
C SER A 321 8.42 -9.22 5.65
N VAL A 322 7.12 -9.08 5.92
CA VAL A 322 6.60 -8.07 6.85
C VAL A 322 7.09 -8.32 8.27
N ALA A 323 7.12 -9.58 8.70
CA ALA A 323 7.63 -9.96 10.01
C ALA A 323 9.12 -9.64 10.16
N VAL A 324 9.92 -9.86 9.11
CA VAL A 324 11.35 -9.50 9.09
C VAL A 324 11.51 -8.00 9.13
N LEU A 325 10.82 -7.24 8.27
CA LEU A 325 10.96 -5.79 8.22
C LEU A 325 10.53 -5.09 9.50
N THR A 326 9.60 -5.67 10.27
CA THR A 326 9.13 -5.10 11.55
C THR A 326 9.95 -5.51 12.77
N GLN A 327 10.74 -6.58 12.69
CA GLN A 327 11.47 -7.11 13.85
C GLN A 327 12.99 -7.10 13.70
N CYS A 328 13.46 -7.33 12.48
CA CYS A 328 14.86 -7.47 12.10
C CYS A 328 15.44 -6.21 11.47
N VAL A 329 14.70 -5.10 11.51
CA VAL A 329 15.19 -3.78 11.12
C VAL A 329 15.18 -2.92 12.37
N GLU A 330 16.19 -2.06 12.48
CA GLU A 330 16.24 -1.05 13.52
C GLU A 330 15.02 -0.13 13.36
N ASP A 331 14.16 -0.08 14.38
CA ASP A 331 13.05 0.86 14.39
C ASP A 331 13.55 2.30 14.58
N ARG A 332 12.66 3.27 14.41
CA ARG A 332 12.97 4.70 14.59
C ARG A 332 13.51 5.09 15.98
N ARG A 333 13.39 4.21 17.00
CA ARG A 333 13.94 4.42 18.34
C ARG A 333 15.30 3.76 18.52
N GLY A 334 15.86 3.21 17.44
CA GLY A 334 17.12 2.48 17.47
C GLY A 334 16.97 1.06 18.02
N VAL A 335 15.75 0.52 18.08
CA VAL A 335 15.48 -0.79 18.68
C VAL A 335 15.32 -1.82 17.59
N VAL A 336 16.18 -2.84 17.62
CA VAL A 336 16.00 -4.08 16.85
C VAL A 336 15.33 -5.10 17.78
N ARG A 337 14.16 -5.62 17.39
CA ARG A 337 13.39 -6.56 18.21
C ARG A 337 13.94 -7.98 18.12
N GLU A 338 14.50 -8.35 16.97
CA GLU A 338 15.11 -9.66 16.70
C GLU A 338 16.42 -9.48 15.93
N THR A 339 17.51 -10.05 16.47
CA THR A 339 18.86 -9.94 15.86
C THR A 339 19.36 -11.27 15.33
N SER A 340 18.70 -12.39 15.63
CA SER A 340 19.15 -13.73 15.26
C SER A 340 19.09 -13.94 13.76
N GLU A 341 20.22 -14.28 13.15
CA GLU A 341 20.29 -14.68 11.74
C GLU A 341 19.31 -15.81 11.42
N ARG A 342 19.14 -16.77 12.32
CA ARG A 342 18.23 -17.92 12.13
C ARG A 342 16.75 -17.55 12.12
N ARG A 343 16.39 -16.30 12.36
CA ARG A 343 15.01 -15.80 12.30
C ARG A 343 14.87 -14.72 11.24
N CYS A 344 15.85 -13.83 11.15
CA CYS A 344 15.88 -12.74 10.18
C CYS A 344 16.32 -13.17 8.77
N GLY A 345 16.92 -14.35 8.64
CA GLY A 345 17.56 -14.81 7.42
C GLY A 345 18.88 -14.10 7.15
N THR A 346 19.74 -14.76 6.37
CA THR A 346 21.12 -14.32 6.14
C THR A 346 21.20 -12.99 5.43
N TYR A 347 20.40 -12.80 4.37
CA TYR A 347 20.46 -11.59 3.54
C TYR A 347 20.19 -10.34 4.38
N PHE A 348 19.03 -10.31 5.05
CA PHE A 348 18.63 -9.18 5.90
C PHE A 348 19.55 -9.01 7.12
N TYR A 349 20.00 -10.11 7.72
CA TYR A 349 20.96 -10.06 8.83
C TYR A 349 22.26 -9.34 8.43
N CYS A 350 22.77 -9.57 7.22
CA CYS A 350 23.97 -8.90 6.74
C CYS A 350 23.69 -7.47 6.26
N ILE A 351 22.64 -7.25 5.45
CA ILE A 351 22.31 -5.94 4.87
C ILE A 351 21.93 -4.91 5.95
N PHE A 352 21.14 -5.30 6.94
CA PHE A 352 20.77 -4.42 8.05
C PHE A 352 21.83 -4.37 9.16
N GLY A 353 22.96 -5.07 9.00
CA GLY A 353 24.06 -5.02 9.96
C GLY A 353 23.73 -5.64 11.32
N LEU A 354 22.77 -6.56 11.39
CA LEU A 354 22.30 -7.16 12.64
C LEU A 354 23.39 -7.90 13.41
N TYR A 355 24.42 -8.38 12.71
CA TYR A 355 25.61 -8.97 13.32
C TYR A 355 26.34 -8.08 14.31
N LYS A 356 26.16 -6.76 14.23
CA LYS A 356 26.74 -5.80 15.19
C LYS A 356 26.00 -5.82 16.54
N HIS A 357 24.74 -6.26 16.52
CA HIS A 357 23.84 -6.29 17.67
C HIS A 357 23.63 -7.72 18.19
N ASP A 358 23.86 -8.73 17.36
CA ASP A 358 23.75 -10.14 17.73
C ASP A 358 24.92 -10.61 18.60
N LYS A 359 24.63 -10.92 19.86
CA LYS A 359 25.59 -11.47 20.82
C LYS A 359 26.09 -12.87 20.45
N GLN A 360 25.37 -13.58 19.58
CA GLN A 360 25.73 -14.91 19.10
C GLN A 360 26.34 -14.87 17.70
N SER A 361 26.68 -13.68 17.18
CA SER A 361 27.28 -13.54 15.87
C SER A 361 28.51 -14.42 15.70
N ALA A 362 28.58 -15.17 14.60
CA ALA A 362 29.68 -16.06 14.27
C ALA A 362 30.97 -15.32 13.83
N GLY A 363 30.90 -14.00 13.64
CA GLY A 363 32.04 -13.18 13.21
C GLY A 363 31.83 -11.69 13.46
N ASP A 364 32.93 -10.95 13.37
CA ASP A 364 32.97 -9.48 13.43
C ASP A 364 33.29 -8.95 12.03
N TRP A 365 32.24 -8.69 11.24
CA TRP A 365 32.34 -8.23 9.86
C TRP A 365 32.29 -6.70 9.79
N LYS A 366 33.05 -6.09 8.88
CA LYS A 366 33.06 -4.61 8.74
C LYS A 366 32.01 -4.10 7.77
N THR A 367 31.64 -4.94 6.80
CA THR A 367 30.66 -4.62 5.76
C THR A 367 29.62 -5.73 5.63
N ASP A 368 28.44 -5.37 5.14
CA ASP A 368 27.40 -6.30 4.69
C ASP A 368 27.92 -7.30 3.65
N VAL A 369 28.76 -6.87 2.71
CA VAL A 369 29.40 -7.73 1.71
C VAL A 369 30.33 -8.75 2.37
N GLU A 370 31.17 -8.34 3.32
CA GLU A 370 32.04 -9.28 4.06
C GLU A 370 31.21 -10.31 4.83
N CYS A 371 30.10 -9.88 5.45
CA CYS A 371 29.14 -10.75 6.12
C CYS A 371 28.56 -11.77 5.14
N LEU A 372 28.08 -11.36 3.96
CA LEU A 372 27.53 -12.28 2.97
C LEU A 372 28.58 -13.25 2.43
N GLN A 373 29.79 -12.76 2.10
CA GLN A 373 30.85 -13.59 1.51
C GLN A 373 31.36 -14.70 2.43
N ALA A 374 31.22 -14.54 3.75
CA ALA A 374 31.53 -15.56 4.74
C ALA A 374 30.59 -16.79 4.67
N ARG A 375 29.48 -16.69 3.93
CA ARG A 375 28.46 -17.72 3.80
C ARG A 375 28.46 -18.38 2.43
N VAL A 376 27.77 -19.52 2.33
CA VAL A 376 27.43 -20.12 1.05
C VAL A 376 26.29 -19.31 0.45
N LEU A 377 26.54 -18.64 -0.66
CA LEU A 377 25.54 -17.79 -1.28
C LEU A 377 24.91 -18.51 -2.48
N PRO A 378 23.60 -18.33 -2.71
CA PRO A 378 22.99 -18.67 -3.99
C PRO A 378 23.53 -17.76 -5.10
N ASP A 379 23.47 -18.23 -6.35
CA ASP A 379 24.18 -17.62 -7.49
C ASP A 379 23.71 -16.20 -7.79
N ASP A 380 22.42 -15.93 -7.60
CA ASP A 380 21.79 -14.62 -7.72
C ASP A 380 22.38 -13.56 -6.77
N ILE A 381 22.63 -13.91 -5.50
CA ILE A 381 23.24 -13.00 -4.52
C ILE A 381 24.73 -12.77 -4.86
N VAL A 382 25.40 -13.78 -5.42
CA VAL A 382 26.78 -13.62 -5.89
C VAL A 382 26.83 -12.59 -7.02
N GLU A 383 25.93 -12.69 -8.01
CA GLU A 383 25.81 -11.74 -9.11
C GLU A 383 25.53 -10.32 -8.61
N GLU A 384 24.62 -10.13 -7.64
CA GLU A 384 24.30 -8.81 -7.07
C GLU A 384 25.52 -8.17 -6.40
N ILE A 385 26.26 -8.94 -5.59
CA ILE A 385 27.49 -8.46 -4.94
C ILE A 385 28.54 -8.07 -5.99
N GLU A 386 28.64 -8.81 -7.09
CA GLU A 386 29.55 -8.49 -8.19
C GLU A 386 29.12 -7.24 -8.97
N MET A 387 27.82 -7.04 -9.21
CA MET A 387 27.28 -5.84 -9.84
C MET A 387 27.48 -4.60 -8.96
N ALA A 388 27.25 -4.71 -7.66
CA ALA A 388 27.47 -3.62 -6.71
C ALA A 388 28.94 -3.17 -6.67
N LYS A 389 29.90 -4.08 -6.89
CA LYS A 389 31.33 -3.79 -6.98
C LYS A 389 31.75 -3.10 -8.28
N LYS A 390 31.00 -3.27 -9.38
CA LYS A 390 31.35 -2.71 -10.70
C LYS A 390 30.99 -1.22 -10.85
N GLY A 391 30.09 -0.68 -10.02
CA GLY A 391 29.63 0.71 -10.09
C GLY A 391 28.84 1.03 -11.38
N PRO A 392 28.20 2.21 -11.51
CA PRO A 392 27.31 2.52 -12.64
C PRO A 392 27.97 2.66 -14.03
N ASN A 393 29.28 2.45 -14.16
CA ASN A 393 30.07 2.87 -15.35
C ASN A 393 30.74 1.73 -16.13
N SER A 394 30.19 0.52 -16.15
CA SER A 394 30.75 -0.57 -16.96
C SER A 394 29.80 -1.19 -17.98
N ALA A 395 28.70 -0.52 -18.34
CA ALA A 395 27.83 -0.93 -19.45
C ALA A 395 27.96 0.03 -20.65
N SER A 396 29.18 0.15 -21.19
CA SER A 396 29.40 0.71 -22.52
C SER A 396 30.69 0.17 -23.13
N SER A 397 30.76 -1.14 -23.39
CA SER A 397 31.69 -1.70 -24.39
C SER A 397 31.40 -3.18 -24.61
N SER A 398 30.46 -3.48 -25.51
CA SER A 398 30.55 -4.58 -26.47
C SER A 398 29.41 -4.48 -27.46
#